data_AF-A0A2S2NXQ9-F1
#
_entry.id   AF-A0A2S2NXQ9-F1
#
_cell.length_a   1.000
_cell.length_b   1.000
_cell.length_c   1.000
_cell.angle_alpha   90.00
_cell.angle_beta   90.00
_cell.angle_gamma   90.00
#
_symmetry.space_group_name_H-M   'P 1'
#
loop_
_entity.id
_entity.type
_entity.pdbx_description
1 polymer ?
#
loop_
_entity_poly.entity_id
_entity_poly.type
_entity_poly.pdbx_seq_one_letter_code
_entity_poly.pdbx_strand_id
1 'polypeptide(L)'
;MNHINFDDKIYSCANGVDLDDLSLYETNKTNNKALHQRSNHRVYTVLTDGVYLLTVTIRQDTRYVQKDNKFTANLEISMKGPHGYLSATNWPLLHFYGFMCFVYIFFGLTWLVLLFMQWRDLLQIQFWIGAVILLGMVEKAAFYAEYHELNLTGHLDNIYGVMTMAEVISCLKRTLARTLVIIVSLGFGIVKPRLGPLLPKVLGVSSLYLVMSLMESYFRLSSNMSAEILLVELPLAALDSGIVCWIFAALTQTTRALRLRRYIINNI
;
A
#
# COMPACT_ATOMS: atom_id res chain seq x y z
N MET A 1 25.33 12.19 -6.85
CA MET A 1 25.30 13.34 -5.92
C MET A 1 24.59 14.46 -6.67
N ASN A 2 23.25 14.45 -6.63
CA ASN A 2 22.45 15.37 -7.43
C ASN A 2 22.06 16.55 -6.54
N HIS A 3 22.58 17.73 -6.89
CA HIS A 3 22.16 19.00 -6.32
C HIS A 3 20.71 19.26 -6.74
N ILE A 4 19.78 19.01 -5.84
CA ILE A 4 18.42 19.52 -5.96
C ILE A 4 18.45 20.91 -5.31
N ASN A 5 18.46 21.95 -6.13
CA ASN A 5 18.45 23.34 -5.68
C ASN A 5 17.02 23.69 -5.26
N PHE A 6 16.70 23.51 -3.98
CA PHE A 6 15.50 24.10 -3.39
C PHE A 6 15.86 25.52 -2.94
N ASP A 7 15.34 26.52 -3.67
CA ASP A 7 15.26 27.92 -3.23
C ASP A 7 14.25 28.08 -2.06
N ASP A 8 14.35 27.22 -1.06
CA ASP A 8 13.54 27.32 0.15
C ASP A 8 14.34 28.06 1.21
N LYS A 9 13.77 29.17 1.68
CA LYS A 9 14.20 29.83 2.92
C LYS A 9 14.29 28.77 4.01
N ILE A 10 15.51 28.39 4.38
CA ILE A 10 15.77 27.47 5.49
C ILE A 10 15.44 28.22 6.77
N TYR A 11 14.23 28.03 7.28
CA TYR A 11 13.85 28.51 8.60
C TYR A 11 14.47 27.58 9.65
N SER A 12 15.70 27.90 10.09
CA SER A 12 16.31 27.21 11.23
C SER A 12 15.56 27.58 12.50
N CYS A 13 14.71 26.67 12.95
CA CYS A 13 13.93 26.82 14.17
C CYS A 13 14.89 26.60 15.36
N ALA A 14 15.40 27.70 15.93
CA ALA A 14 16.29 27.78 17.08
C ALA A 14 17.76 27.34 16.87
N ASN A 15 18.67 28.04 17.56
CA ASN A 15 20.01 27.52 17.85
C ASN A 15 19.83 26.15 18.51
N GLY A 16 20.54 25.13 18.01
CA GLY A 16 20.32 23.73 18.35
C GLY A 16 20.04 23.51 19.84
N VAL A 17 19.04 22.70 20.13
CA VAL A 17 18.78 22.24 21.50
C VAL A 17 19.90 21.26 21.86
N ASP A 18 20.80 21.68 22.74
CA ASP A 18 21.82 20.78 23.27
C ASP A 18 21.12 19.72 24.13
N LEU A 19 21.28 18.45 23.75
CA LEU A 19 20.68 17.32 24.48
C LEU A 19 21.29 17.15 25.90
N ASP A 20 22.40 17.83 26.20
CA ASP A 20 22.96 17.90 27.55
C ASP A 20 21.97 18.53 28.54
N ASP A 21 21.15 19.50 28.12
CA ASP A 21 20.14 20.16 28.96
C ASP A 21 18.92 19.28 29.29
N LEU A 22 18.68 18.19 28.54
CA LEU A 22 17.61 17.23 28.80
C LEU A 22 18.03 16.10 29.75
N SER A 23 19.32 16.00 30.09
CA SER A 23 19.88 14.94 30.94
C SER A 23 19.83 15.24 32.45
N LEU A 24 19.35 16.43 32.86
CA LEU A 24 19.34 16.87 34.26
C LEU A 24 18.06 16.53 35.05
N TYR A 25 17.40 15.40 34.78
CA TYR A 25 16.31 14.92 35.65
C TYR A 25 16.53 13.50 36.17
N GLU A 26 16.68 13.44 37.50
CA GLU A 26 16.76 12.29 38.41
C GLU A 26 18.03 11.43 38.41
N THR A 27 19.02 11.86 39.20
CA THR A 27 19.90 10.94 39.91
C THR A 27 19.24 10.52 41.22
N ASN A 28 18.61 9.33 41.26
CA ASN A 28 18.32 8.67 42.54
C ASN A 28 19.35 7.57 42.78
N LYS A 29 20.17 7.81 43.80
CA LYS A 29 21.43 7.15 44.09
C LYS A 29 21.19 5.84 44.84
N THR A 30 20.60 4.84 44.19
CA THR A 30 20.64 3.42 44.60
C THR A 30 19.79 2.59 43.64
N ASN A 31 20.43 1.99 42.62
CA ASN A 31 20.13 0.69 41.99
C ASN A 31 20.67 0.68 40.56
N ASN A 32 21.53 -0.30 40.24
CA ASN A 32 22.12 -0.52 38.92
C ASN A 32 21.09 -1.02 37.90
N LYS A 33 20.20 -0.14 37.45
CA LYS A 33 19.43 -0.32 36.21
C LYS A 33 19.45 1.00 35.44
N ALA A 34 19.86 0.94 34.17
CA ALA A 34 19.75 2.06 33.26
C ALA A 34 18.27 2.42 33.13
N LEU A 35 17.89 3.55 33.72
CA LEU A 35 16.53 4.04 33.75
C LEU A 35 16.34 4.85 32.47
N HIS A 36 15.91 4.18 31.39
CA HIS A 36 15.43 4.85 30.18
C HIS A 36 14.10 5.55 30.52
N GLN A 37 14.17 6.71 31.19
CA GLN A 37 12.98 7.51 31.46
C GLN A 37 12.68 8.32 30.21
N ARG A 38 11.64 7.89 29.47
CA ARG A 38 11.07 8.64 28.34
C ARG A 38 10.61 10.00 28.87
N SER A 39 11.43 11.04 28.70
CA SER A 39 11.02 12.41 29.04
C SER A 39 9.90 12.79 28.08
N ASN A 40 8.67 12.84 28.59
CA ASN A 40 7.47 13.22 27.84
C ASN A 40 7.36 14.75 27.65
N HIS A 41 8.46 15.48 27.88
CA HIS A 41 8.49 16.93 27.84
C HIS A 41 8.55 17.44 26.41
N ARG A 42 7.77 18.49 26.12
CA ARG A 42 7.75 19.10 24.78
C ARG A 42 9.06 19.83 24.55
N VAL A 43 9.88 19.30 23.65
CA VAL A 43 11.19 19.89 23.31
C VAL A 43 11.01 21.18 22.51
N TYR A 44 10.08 21.20 21.55
CA TYR A 44 9.82 22.37 20.72
C TYR A 44 8.41 22.31 20.12
N THR A 45 7.74 23.46 19.97
CA THR A 45 6.44 23.56 19.29
C THR A 45 6.62 24.43 18.05
N VAL A 46 6.29 23.86 16.89
CA VAL A 46 6.33 24.57 15.62
C VAL A 46 5.09 25.47 15.52
N LEU A 47 5.30 26.74 15.19
CA LEU A 47 4.25 27.78 15.17
C LEU A 47 3.59 27.97 13.80
N THR A 48 4.28 27.57 12.72
CA THR A 48 3.82 27.74 11.34
C THR A 48 3.53 26.39 10.70
N ASP A 49 2.53 26.33 9.82
CA ASP A 49 2.26 25.12 9.04
C ASP A 49 3.22 25.07 7.84
N GLY A 50 3.82 23.90 7.58
CA GLY A 50 4.80 23.73 6.52
C GLY A 50 5.41 22.34 6.49
N VAL A 51 6.24 22.09 5.48
CA VAL A 51 7.06 20.87 5.39
C VAL A 51 8.36 21.11 6.15
N TYR A 52 8.62 20.31 7.18
CA TYR A 52 9.79 20.44 8.03
C TYR A 52 10.73 19.25 7.84
N LEU A 53 12.02 19.54 7.75
CA LEU A 53 13.08 18.54 7.74
C LEU A 53 13.78 18.55 9.10
N LEU A 54 13.68 17.45 9.83
CA LEU A 54 14.44 17.27 11.06
C LEU A 54 15.83 16.71 10.74
N THR A 55 16.88 17.45 11.10
CA THR A 55 18.27 16.99 10.98
C THR A 55 18.87 16.78 12.36
N VAL A 56 19.29 15.57 12.66
CA VAL A 56 20.02 15.25 13.91
C VAL A 56 21.50 15.11 13.58
N THR A 57 22.34 15.92 14.22
CA THR A 57 23.79 15.83 14.09
C THR A 57 24.41 15.48 15.43
N ILE A 58 25.01 14.30 15.55
CA ILE A 58 25.77 13.91 16.73
C ILE A 58 27.22 14.37 16.51
N ARG A 59 27.71 15.29 17.35
CA ARG A 59 29.10 15.75 17.34
C ARG A 59 29.79 15.26 18.61
N GLN A 60 30.98 14.68 18.47
CA GLN A 60 31.81 14.30 19.60
C GLN A 60 32.73 15.48 19.94
N ASP A 61 32.74 15.95 21.19
CA ASP A 61 33.70 16.98 21.64
C ASP A 61 35.10 16.36 21.70
N THR A 62 36.02 16.90 20.90
CA THR A 62 37.38 16.38 20.70
C THR A 62 38.33 16.73 21.85
N ARG A 63 37.88 17.44 22.89
CA ARG A 63 38.71 17.82 24.05
C ARG A 63 38.88 16.73 25.11
N TYR A 64 38.11 15.64 25.04
CA TYR A 64 38.19 14.50 25.97
C TYR A 64 38.30 13.18 25.20
N VAL A 65 39.38 13.00 24.45
CA VAL A 65 39.64 11.75 23.72
C VAL A 65 40.51 10.84 24.58
N GLN A 66 39.88 9.88 25.25
CA GLN A 66 40.55 8.65 25.68
C GLN A 66 40.01 7.49 24.84
N LYS A 67 40.71 7.23 23.73
CA LYS A 67 40.84 5.95 23.00
C LYS A 67 39.54 5.18 22.66
N ASP A 68 39.18 5.16 21.36
CA ASP A 68 38.43 4.10 20.66
C ASP A 68 37.22 3.44 21.35
N ASN A 69 36.39 4.21 22.05
CA ASN A 69 35.10 3.70 22.48
C ASN A 69 34.04 3.97 21.41
N LYS A 70 33.57 2.90 20.75
CA LYS A 70 32.36 2.93 19.91
C LYS A 70 31.18 3.35 20.78
N PHE A 71 30.69 4.57 20.60
CA PHE A 71 29.48 5.03 21.28
C PHE A 71 28.25 4.63 20.47
N THR A 72 27.28 3.97 21.11
CA THR A 72 25.98 3.65 20.52
C THR A 72 24.93 4.52 21.22
N ALA A 73 24.37 5.50 20.51
CA ALA A 73 23.24 6.28 20.97
C ALA A 73 21.97 5.81 20.26
N ASN A 74 20.95 5.47 21.05
CA ASN A 74 19.60 5.26 20.55
C ASN A 74 18.82 6.56 20.77
N LEU A 75 18.43 7.20 19.68
CA LEU A 75 17.61 8.41 19.70
C LEU A 75 16.20 8.06 19.22
N GLU A 76 15.20 8.30 20.07
CA GLU A 76 13.79 8.15 19.72
C GLU A 76 13.16 9.55 19.63
N ILE A 77 12.58 9.88 18.48
CA ILE A 77 11.96 11.18 18.23
C ILE A 77 10.50 10.96 17.91
N SER A 78 9.62 11.57 18.71
CA SER A 78 8.19 11.48 18.51
C SER A 78 7.62 12.85 18.15
N MET A 79 7.07 12.96 16.93
CA MET A 79 6.36 14.16 16.47
C MET A 79 4.87 13.94 16.68
N LYS A 80 4.26 14.78 17.51
CA LYS A 80 2.82 14.69 17.80
C LYS A 80 2.12 15.99 17.38
N GLY A 81 1.13 15.87 16.50
CA GLY A 81 0.24 16.95 16.14
C GLY A 81 -0.98 17.05 17.08
N PRO A 82 -1.86 18.05 16.89
CA PRO A 82 -3.09 18.20 17.67
C PRO A 82 -4.05 17.01 17.53
N HIS A 83 -4.01 16.34 16.38
CA HIS A 83 -4.94 15.26 16.03
C HIS A 83 -4.33 13.84 16.14
N GLY A 84 -3.12 13.72 16.70
CA GLY A 84 -2.42 12.45 16.89
C GLY A 84 -1.00 12.46 16.32
N TYR A 85 -0.43 11.27 16.11
CA TYR A 85 0.94 11.10 15.59
C TYR A 85 1.01 11.07 14.06
N LEU A 86 -0.14 11.14 13.38
CA LEU A 86 -0.21 11.06 11.93
C LEU A 86 0.22 12.39 11.28
N SER A 87 1.09 12.31 10.28
CA SER A 87 1.52 13.48 9.51
C SER A 87 0.33 14.22 8.88
N ALA A 88 0.39 15.55 8.83
CA ALA A 88 -0.66 16.40 8.27
C ALA A 88 -1.05 16.00 6.83
N THR A 89 -0.09 15.53 6.03
CA THR A 89 -0.32 15.05 4.66
C THR A 89 -1.15 13.76 4.62
N ASN A 90 -0.99 12.87 5.60
CA ASN A 90 -1.67 11.56 5.64
C ASN A 90 -3.02 11.62 6.36
N TRP A 91 -3.29 12.69 7.12
CA TRP A 91 -4.53 12.89 7.87
C TRP A 91 -5.82 12.90 7.03
N PRO A 92 -5.91 13.59 5.87
CA PRO A 92 -7.09 13.49 5.02
C PRO A 92 -7.25 12.09 4.40
N LEU A 93 -6.14 11.37 4.24
CA LEU A 93 -6.12 10.02 3.66
C LEU A 93 -6.82 9.00 4.58
N LEU A 94 -6.67 9.14 5.91
CA LEU A 94 -7.39 8.33 6.91
C LEU A 94 -8.91 8.41 6.71
N HIS A 95 -9.45 9.62 6.58
CA HIS A 95 -10.88 9.87 6.38
C HIS A 95 -11.37 9.29 5.04
N PHE A 96 -10.56 9.45 3.99
CA PHE A 96 -10.86 8.89 2.67
C PHE A 96 -10.96 7.35 2.70
N TYR A 97 -10.02 6.66 3.34
CA TYR A 97 -10.07 5.20 3.47
C TYR A 97 -11.24 4.74 4.33
N GLY A 98 -11.59 5.49 5.38
CA GLY A 98 -12.79 5.22 6.18
C GLY A 98 -14.07 5.31 5.36
N PHE A 99 -14.25 6.39 4.59
CA PHE A 99 -15.41 6.55 3.69
C PHE A 99 -15.48 5.45 2.63
N MET A 100 -14.34 5.13 2.01
CA MET A 100 -14.26 4.03 1.04
C MET A 100 -14.66 2.69 1.65
N CYS A 101 -14.27 2.41 2.90
CA CYS A 101 -14.66 1.20 3.60
C CYS A 101 -16.20 1.05 3.68
N PHE A 102 -16.92 2.12 4.05
CA PHE A 102 -18.38 2.12 4.07
C PHE A 102 -19.00 1.85 2.69
N VAL A 103 -18.46 2.44 1.63
CA VAL A 103 -18.91 2.20 0.25
C VAL A 103 -18.71 0.73 -0.14
N TYR A 104 -17.56 0.14 0.19
CA TYR A 104 -17.29 -1.28 -0.07
C TYR A 104 -18.19 -2.22 0.73
N ILE A 105 -18.51 -1.90 1.98
CA ILE A 105 -19.47 -2.66 2.79
C ILE A 105 -20.84 -2.65 2.12
N PHE A 106 -21.31 -1.48 1.66
CA PHE A 106 -22.59 -1.38 0.96
C PHE A 106 -22.61 -2.20 -0.33
N PHE A 107 -21.55 -2.15 -1.13
CA PHE A 107 -21.42 -2.99 -2.33
C PHE A 107 -21.37 -4.48 -2.00
N GLY A 108 -20.60 -4.88 -0.97
CA GLY A 108 -20.49 -6.27 -0.53
C GLY A 108 -21.81 -6.83 -0.04
N LEU A 109 -22.54 -6.08 0.78
CA LEU A 109 -23.88 -6.46 1.25
C LEU A 109 -24.87 -6.57 0.10
N THR A 110 -24.91 -5.56 -0.77
CA THR A 110 -25.79 -5.59 -1.96
C THR A 110 -25.48 -6.82 -2.82
N TRP A 111 -24.19 -7.13 -3.05
CA TRP A 111 -23.76 -8.30 -3.80
C TRP A 111 -24.18 -9.60 -3.10
N LEU A 112 -23.98 -9.72 -1.79
CA LEU A 112 -24.35 -10.89 -1.01
C LEU A 112 -25.87 -11.13 -1.06
N VAL A 113 -26.68 -10.09 -0.91
CA VAL A 113 -28.14 -10.17 -1.04
C VAL A 113 -28.54 -10.65 -2.43
N LEU A 114 -27.93 -10.11 -3.50
CA LEU A 114 -28.18 -10.56 -4.86
C LEU A 114 -27.79 -12.03 -5.07
N LEU A 115 -26.66 -12.46 -4.51
CA LEU A 115 -26.28 -13.86 -4.51
C LEU A 115 -27.36 -14.69 -3.82
N PHE A 116 -27.73 -14.36 -2.58
CA PHE A 116 -28.74 -15.08 -1.78
C PHE A 116 -30.08 -15.22 -2.50
N MET A 117 -30.57 -14.14 -3.12
CA MET A 117 -31.83 -14.16 -3.87
C MET A 117 -31.76 -15.07 -5.12
N GLN A 118 -30.59 -15.18 -5.75
CA GLN A 118 -30.38 -15.93 -6.98
C GLN A 118 -29.71 -17.30 -6.75
N TRP A 119 -29.72 -17.85 -5.51
CA TRP A 119 -28.95 -19.04 -5.13
C TRP A 119 -29.12 -20.29 -5.99
N ARG A 120 -30.22 -20.42 -6.74
CA ARG A 120 -30.47 -21.56 -7.64
C ARG A 120 -29.67 -21.51 -8.95
N ASP A 121 -29.31 -20.33 -9.44
CA ASP A 121 -28.72 -20.15 -10.77
C ASP A 121 -27.38 -19.37 -10.71
N LEU A 122 -26.47 -19.75 -9.80
CA LEU A 122 -25.17 -19.07 -9.70
C LEU A 122 -24.24 -19.47 -10.84
N LEU A 123 -23.95 -18.51 -11.72
CA LEU A 123 -22.80 -18.61 -12.60
C LEU A 123 -21.51 -18.44 -11.78
N GLN A 124 -20.50 -19.26 -12.08
CA GLN A 124 -19.19 -19.20 -11.42
C GLN A 124 -18.59 -17.79 -11.42
N ILE A 125 -18.85 -17.00 -12.47
CA ILE A 125 -18.38 -15.61 -12.63
C ILE A 125 -18.88 -14.71 -11.50
N GLN A 126 -20.10 -14.90 -11.00
CA GLN A 126 -20.67 -14.07 -9.93
C GLN A 126 -19.88 -14.22 -8.61
N PHE A 127 -19.37 -15.43 -8.33
CA PHE A 127 -18.48 -15.67 -7.19
C PHE A 127 -17.13 -14.96 -7.37
N TRP A 128 -16.56 -14.97 -8.59
CA TRP A 128 -15.31 -14.25 -8.86
C TRP A 128 -15.47 -12.74 -8.66
N ILE A 129 -16.59 -12.14 -9.09
CA ILE A 129 -16.85 -10.73 -8.86
C ILE A 129 -17.00 -10.45 -7.35
N GLY A 130 -17.76 -11.28 -6.64
CA GLY A 130 -17.91 -11.16 -5.19
C GLY A 130 -16.57 -11.27 -4.46
N ALA A 131 -15.69 -12.18 -4.89
CA ALA A 131 -14.34 -12.32 -4.34
C ALA A 131 -13.50 -11.05 -4.55
N VAL A 132 -13.55 -10.41 -5.72
CA VAL A 132 -12.85 -9.14 -5.98
C VAL A 132 -13.38 -8.00 -5.09
N ILE A 133 -14.70 -7.94 -4.87
CA ILE A 133 -15.32 -6.94 -3.97
C ILE A 133 -14.86 -7.17 -2.53
N LEU A 134 -14.90 -8.41 -2.04
CA LEU A 134 -14.44 -8.76 -0.69
C LEU A 134 -12.96 -8.46 -0.51
N LEU A 135 -12.12 -8.77 -1.50
CA LEU A 135 -10.70 -8.46 -1.45
C LEU A 135 -10.43 -6.94 -1.39
N GLY A 136 -11.22 -6.14 -2.11
CA GLY A 136 -11.19 -4.68 -2.02
C GLY A 136 -11.63 -4.16 -0.66
N MET A 137 -12.62 -4.78 -0.02
CA MET A 137 -13.03 -4.43 1.35
C MET A 137 -11.90 -4.69 2.35
N VAL A 138 -11.27 -5.87 2.28
CA VAL A 138 -10.14 -6.24 3.16
C VAL A 138 -8.94 -5.31 2.94
N GLU A 139 -8.63 -4.96 1.68
CA GLU A 139 -7.58 -3.98 1.34
C GLU A 139 -7.83 -2.62 2.01
N LYS A 140 -9.04 -2.05 1.88
CA LYS A 140 -9.36 -0.74 2.47
C LYS A 140 -9.40 -0.79 4.00
N ALA A 141 -9.88 -1.89 4.57
CA ALA A 141 -9.87 -2.11 6.01
C ALA A 141 -8.43 -2.19 6.56
N ALA A 142 -7.52 -2.87 5.84
CA ALA A 142 -6.11 -2.95 6.23
C ALA A 142 -5.43 -1.58 6.24
N PHE A 143 -5.62 -0.78 5.18
CA PHE A 143 -5.09 0.59 5.14
C PHE A 143 -5.70 1.46 6.25
N TYR A 144 -7.01 1.40 6.47
CA TYR A 144 -7.66 2.18 7.53
C TYR A 144 -7.12 1.80 8.92
N ALA A 145 -6.99 0.50 9.20
CA ALA A 145 -6.45 0.02 10.47
C ALA A 145 -5.01 0.51 10.68
N GLU A 146 -4.18 0.45 9.64
CA GLU A 146 -2.81 0.95 9.69
C GLU A 146 -2.75 2.44 10.03
N TYR A 147 -3.50 3.29 9.31
CA TYR A 147 -3.52 4.74 9.57
C TYR A 147 -4.13 5.07 10.94
N HIS A 148 -5.08 4.27 11.41
CA HIS A 148 -5.70 4.44 12.73
C HIS A 148 -4.72 4.11 13.86
N GLU A 149 -4.06 2.95 13.79
CA GLU A 149 -3.03 2.54 14.76
C GLU A 149 -1.83 3.48 14.77
N LEU A 150 -1.43 3.96 13.58
CA LEU A 150 -0.43 5.01 13.42
C LEU A 150 -0.81 6.28 14.18
N ASN A 151 -2.06 6.72 14.02
CA ASN A 151 -2.51 7.95 14.64
C ASN A 151 -2.55 7.86 16.17
N LEU A 152 -2.86 6.68 16.72
CA LEU A 152 -2.95 6.42 18.15
C LEU A 152 -1.59 6.20 18.82
N THR A 153 -0.78 5.32 18.25
CA THR A 153 0.39 4.76 18.94
C THR A 153 1.66 5.49 18.55
N GLY A 154 1.74 6.05 17.33
CA GLY A 154 2.91 6.78 16.84
C GLY A 154 4.20 5.96 16.70
N HIS A 155 4.14 4.64 16.87
CA HIS A 155 5.29 3.74 16.71
C HIS A 155 5.23 3.06 15.34
N LEU A 156 6.35 3.08 14.61
CA LEU A 156 6.45 2.48 13.28
C LEU A 156 6.81 0.97 13.29
N ASP A 157 7.16 0.42 14.45
CA ASP A 157 7.77 -0.92 14.53
C ASP A 157 6.86 -2.08 14.06
N ASN A 158 5.54 -1.98 14.25
CA ASN A 158 4.61 -3.06 13.83
C ASN A 158 3.91 -2.78 12.49
N ILE A 159 4.27 -1.69 11.82
CA ILE A 159 3.55 -1.18 10.64
C ILE A 159 3.94 -1.92 9.38
N TYR A 160 5.23 -2.25 9.26
CA TYR A 160 5.77 -2.92 8.08
C TYR A 160 5.04 -4.23 7.77
N GLY A 161 4.57 -4.96 8.79
CA GLY A 161 3.81 -6.20 8.61
C GLY A 161 2.44 -5.97 7.97
N VAL A 162 1.64 -5.06 8.52
CA VAL A 162 0.27 -4.77 8.02
C VAL A 162 0.32 -4.12 6.65
N MET A 163 1.25 -3.19 6.43
CA MET A 163 1.44 -2.51 5.15
C MET A 163 1.83 -3.50 4.04
N THR A 164 2.75 -4.42 4.33
CA THR A 164 3.15 -5.47 3.37
C THR A 164 1.97 -6.36 3.01
N MET A 165 1.14 -6.74 3.99
CA MET A 165 -0.06 -7.55 3.73
C MET A 165 -1.09 -6.77 2.89
N ALA A 166 -1.31 -5.50 3.19
CA ALA A 166 -2.19 -4.64 2.40
C ALA A 166 -1.73 -4.56 0.92
N GLU A 167 -0.43 -4.47 0.69
CA GLU A 167 0.14 -4.45 -0.66
C GLU A 167 0.01 -5.79 -1.39
N VAL A 168 0.21 -6.92 -0.70
CA VAL A 168 -0.03 -8.25 -1.27
C VAL A 168 -1.50 -8.42 -1.65
N ILE A 169 -2.43 -7.99 -0.80
CA ILE A 169 -3.87 -8.00 -1.08
C ILE A 169 -4.19 -7.11 -2.29
N SER A 170 -3.56 -5.93 -2.39
CA SER A 170 -3.71 -5.00 -3.51
C SER A 170 -3.26 -5.63 -4.84
N CYS A 171 -2.12 -6.32 -4.84
CA CYS A 171 -1.59 -7.06 -5.99
C CYS A 171 -2.51 -8.20 -6.40
N LEU A 172 -3.00 -8.97 -5.42
CA LEU A 172 -3.91 -10.09 -5.65
C LEU A 172 -5.23 -9.60 -6.25
N LYS A 173 -5.81 -8.53 -5.71
CA LYS A 173 -7.04 -7.91 -6.23
C LYS A 173 -6.86 -7.45 -7.68
N ARG A 174 -5.76 -6.75 -7.97
CA ARG A 174 -5.44 -6.29 -9.34
C ARG A 174 -5.32 -7.46 -10.31
N THR A 175 -4.65 -8.53 -9.90
CA THR A 175 -4.51 -9.76 -10.70
C THR A 175 -5.87 -10.42 -10.93
N LEU A 176 -6.64 -10.65 -9.87
CA LEU A 176 -7.97 -11.29 -9.97
C LEU A 176 -8.92 -10.51 -10.87
N ALA A 177 -8.94 -9.18 -10.76
CA ALA A 177 -9.75 -8.32 -11.62
C ALA A 177 -9.37 -8.50 -13.10
N ARG A 178 -8.08 -8.53 -13.43
CA ARG A 178 -7.59 -8.76 -14.79
C ARG A 178 -7.92 -10.15 -15.31
N THR A 179 -7.70 -11.18 -14.48
CA THR A 179 -8.08 -12.57 -14.81
C THR A 179 -9.57 -12.69 -15.11
N LEU A 180 -10.41 -12.03 -14.31
CA LEU A 180 -11.86 -12.00 -14.50
C LEU A 180 -12.23 -11.39 -15.84
N VAL A 181 -11.65 -10.23 -16.20
CA VAL A 181 -11.89 -9.58 -17.50
C VAL A 181 -11.48 -10.48 -18.66
N ILE A 182 -10.32 -11.16 -18.56
CA ILE A 182 -9.86 -12.11 -19.60
C ILE A 182 -10.87 -13.26 -19.74
N ILE A 183 -11.29 -13.88 -18.64
CA ILE A 183 -12.26 -14.98 -18.62
C ILE A 183 -13.58 -14.56 -19.26
N VAL A 184 -14.08 -13.37 -18.94
CA VAL A 184 -15.31 -12.82 -19.52
C VAL A 184 -15.14 -12.56 -21.03
N SER A 185 -14.01 -11.99 -21.46
CA SER A 185 -13.73 -11.72 -22.87
C SER A 185 -13.65 -12.99 -23.75
N LEU A 186 -13.23 -14.10 -23.15
CA LEU A 186 -13.22 -15.43 -23.79
C LEU A 186 -14.63 -16.06 -23.89
N GLY A 187 -15.65 -15.44 -23.28
CA GLY A 187 -17.04 -15.90 -23.32
C GLY A 187 -17.34 -17.05 -22.37
N PHE A 188 -16.58 -17.20 -21.29
CA PHE A 188 -16.91 -18.15 -20.22
C PHE A 188 -18.28 -17.83 -19.63
N GLY A 189 -19.02 -18.85 -19.20
CA GLY A 189 -20.36 -18.70 -18.61
C GLY A 189 -21.49 -18.48 -19.63
N ILE A 190 -21.25 -17.83 -20.77
CA ILE A 190 -22.30 -17.52 -21.78
C ILE A 190 -22.24 -18.45 -23.00
N VAL A 191 -21.05 -18.74 -23.54
CA VAL A 191 -20.91 -19.42 -24.85
C VAL A 191 -20.39 -20.85 -24.74
N LYS A 192 -19.65 -21.17 -23.66
CA LYS A 192 -19.14 -22.52 -23.38
C LYS A 192 -19.24 -22.82 -21.88
N PRO A 193 -19.96 -23.86 -21.46
CA PRO A 193 -20.11 -24.22 -20.04
C PRO A 193 -18.82 -24.77 -19.41
N ARG A 194 -17.78 -25.05 -20.22
CA ARG A 194 -16.48 -25.53 -19.76
C ARG A 194 -15.37 -24.83 -20.55
N LEU A 195 -14.50 -24.13 -19.82
CA LEU A 195 -13.24 -23.63 -20.35
C LEU A 195 -12.30 -24.84 -20.43
N GLY A 196 -12.13 -25.41 -21.62
CA GLY A 196 -11.26 -26.57 -21.83
C GLY A 196 -9.75 -26.21 -21.68
N PRO A 197 -8.89 -26.49 -22.68
CA PRO A 197 -7.43 -26.28 -22.57
C PRO A 197 -6.97 -24.81 -22.47
N LEU A 198 -7.90 -23.84 -22.45
CA LEU A 198 -7.62 -22.41 -22.35
C LEU A 198 -7.54 -21.91 -20.89
N LEU A 199 -8.23 -22.56 -19.94
CA LEU A 199 -8.20 -22.19 -18.51
C LEU A 199 -6.78 -22.20 -17.92
N PRO A 200 -5.98 -23.28 -18.07
CA PRO A 200 -4.62 -23.30 -17.52
C PRO A 200 -3.71 -22.24 -18.17
N LYS A 201 -3.96 -21.87 -19.44
CA LYS A 201 -3.20 -20.81 -20.11
C LYS A 201 -3.48 -19.43 -19.49
N VAL A 202 -4.76 -19.12 -19.25
CA VAL A 202 -5.15 -17.86 -18.60
C VAL A 202 -4.63 -17.79 -17.17
N LEU A 203 -4.73 -18.89 -16.42
CA LEU A 203 -4.17 -18.99 -15.08
C LEU A 203 -2.64 -18.84 -15.08
N GLY A 204 -1.94 -19.43 -16.05
CA GLY A 204 -0.49 -19.26 -16.22
C GLY A 204 -0.09 -17.81 -16.44
N VAL A 205 -0.77 -17.10 -17.34
CA VAL A 205 -0.52 -15.66 -17.59
C VAL A 205 -0.85 -14.81 -16.36
N SER A 206 -1.95 -15.13 -15.66
CA SER A 206 -2.34 -14.43 -14.43
C SER A 206 -1.36 -14.65 -13.29
N SER A 207 -0.84 -15.87 -13.15
CA SER A 207 0.18 -16.21 -12.16
C SER A 207 1.50 -15.48 -12.44
N LEU A 208 1.93 -15.46 -13.70
CA LEU A 208 3.10 -14.69 -14.12
C LEU A 208 2.93 -13.19 -13.82
N TYR A 209 1.74 -12.64 -14.10
CA TYR A 209 1.41 -11.25 -13.76
C TYR A 209 1.48 -10.99 -12.26
N LEU A 210 0.93 -11.88 -11.44
CA LEU A 210 0.99 -11.77 -9.97
C LEU A 210 2.43 -11.72 -9.47
N VAL A 211 3.30 -12.61 -9.97
CA VAL A 211 4.72 -12.64 -9.59
C VAL A 211 5.40 -11.32 -9.96
N MET A 212 5.19 -10.81 -11.17
CA MET A 212 5.76 -9.53 -11.59
C MET A 212 5.24 -8.35 -10.75
N SER A 213 3.95 -8.33 -10.44
CA SER A 213 3.32 -7.29 -9.60
C SER A 213 3.84 -7.33 -8.16
N LEU A 214 4.09 -8.52 -7.61
CA LEU A 214 4.69 -8.66 -6.27
C LEU A 214 6.14 -8.22 -6.24
N MET A 215 6.92 -8.55 -7.28
CA MET A 215 8.31 -8.09 -7.42
C MET A 215 8.37 -6.56 -7.53
N GLU A 216 7.50 -5.96 -8.34
CA GLU A 216 7.36 -4.51 -8.46
C GLU A 216 7.00 -3.86 -7.11
N SER A 217 6.02 -4.40 -6.39
CA SER A 217 5.63 -3.87 -5.09
C SER A 217 6.73 -4.04 -4.03
N TYR A 218 7.45 -5.15 -4.03
CA TYR A 218 8.59 -5.35 -3.13
C TYR A 218 9.72 -4.35 -3.41
N PHE A 219 10.05 -4.11 -4.68
CA PHE A 219 11.08 -3.15 -5.06
C PHE A 219 10.68 -1.71 -4.74
N ARG A 220 9.38 -1.40 -4.88
CA ARG A 220 8.80 -0.11 -4.48
C ARG A 220 8.93 0.16 -2.97
N LEU A 221 8.84 -0.88 -2.14
CA LEU A 221 9.04 -0.76 -0.69
C LEU A 221 10.52 -0.72 -0.30
N SER A 222 11.41 -1.36 -1.06
CA SER A 222 12.82 -1.53 -0.70
C SER A 222 13.77 -0.49 -1.31
N SER A 223 13.47 0.06 -2.49
CA SER A 223 14.38 0.97 -3.19
C SER A 223 14.04 2.44 -2.91
N ASN A 224 15.06 3.20 -2.54
CA ASN A 224 14.97 4.65 -2.39
C ASN A 224 15.18 5.39 -3.73
N MET A 225 15.55 4.66 -4.81
CA MET A 225 15.94 5.25 -6.08
C MET A 225 14.82 5.12 -7.12
N SER A 226 14.34 6.25 -7.61
CA SER A 226 13.25 6.31 -8.60
C SER A 226 13.57 5.58 -9.91
N ALA A 227 14.84 5.57 -10.33
CA ALA A 227 15.26 4.91 -11.58
C ALA A 227 15.12 3.38 -11.53
N GLU A 228 15.33 2.79 -10.35
CA GLU A 228 15.24 1.36 -10.11
C GLU A 228 13.78 0.86 -10.16
N ILE A 229 12.86 1.66 -9.62
CA ILE A 229 11.42 1.40 -9.67
C ILE A 229 10.92 1.42 -11.13
N LEU A 230 11.32 2.43 -11.91
CA LEU A 230 10.93 2.57 -13.33
C LEU A 230 11.36 1.36 -14.18
N LEU A 231 12.52 0.77 -13.88
CA LEU A 231 13.06 -0.38 -14.62
C LEU A 231 12.21 -1.64 -14.43
N VAL A 232 11.55 -1.79 -13.28
CA VAL A 232 10.65 -2.92 -12.98
C VAL A 232 9.20 -2.62 -13.42
N GLU A 233 8.79 -1.35 -13.39
CA GLU A 233 7.47 -0.92 -13.82
C GLU A 233 7.28 -1.03 -15.35
N LEU A 234 8.33 -0.76 -16.13
CA LEU A 234 8.27 -0.77 -17.59
C LEU A 234 7.89 -2.15 -18.19
N PRO A 235 8.52 -3.29 -17.78
CA PRO A 235 8.07 -4.62 -18.19
C PRO A 235 6.65 -4.96 -17.74
N LEU A 236 6.25 -4.53 -16.54
CA LEU A 236 4.90 -4.77 -16.03
C LEU A 236 3.85 -4.03 -16.87
N ALA A 237 4.13 -2.79 -17.27
CA ALA A 237 3.28 -2.02 -18.17
C ALA A 237 3.21 -2.63 -19.58
N ALA A 238 4.31 -3.19 -20.09
CA ALA A 238 4.31 -3.90 -21.36
C ALA A 238 3.44 -5.17 -21.32
N LEU A 239 3.49 -5.93 -20.22
CA LEU A 239 2.59 -7.06 -19.99
C LEU A 239 1.12 -6.63 -19.93
N ASP A 240 0.84 -5.50 -19.28
CA ASP A 240 -0.51 -4.93 -19.22
C ASP A 240 -1.05 -4.61 -20.61
N SER A 241 -0.25 -3.97 -21.45
CA SER A 241 -0.60 -3.68 -22.84
C SER A 241 -0.85 -4.97 -23.65
N GLY A 242 0.01 -5.97 -23.50
CA GLY A 242 -0.15 -7.28 -24.15
C GLY A 242 -1.45 -7.99 -23.74
N ILE A 243 -1.79 -7.97 -22.45
CA ILE A 243 -3.04 -8.53 -21.92
C ILE A 243 -4.26 -7.82 -22.52
N VAL A 244 -4.24 -6.49 -22.59
CA VAL A 244 -5.34 -5.70 -23.17
C VAL A 244 -5.53 -6.02 -24.64
N CYS A 245 -4.44 -6.13 -25.41
CA CYS A 245 -4.49 -6.55 -26.81
C CYS A 245 -5.11 -7.95 -26.97
N TRP A 246 -4.73 -8.89 -26.10
CA TRP A 246 -5.31 -10.23 -26.10
C TRP A 246 -6.80 -10.25 -25.76
N ILE A 247 -7.23 -9.46 -24.77
CA ILE A 247 -8.65 -9.28 -24.42
C ILE A 247 -9.44 -8.78 -25.63
N PHE A 248 -8.92 -7.77 -26.34
CA PHE A 248 -9.60 -7.20 -27.50
C PHE A 248 -9.69 -8.22 -28.65
N ALA A 249 -8.62 -8.97 -28.92
CA ALA A 249 -8.63 -10.04 -29.91
C ALA A 249 -9.64 -11.15 -29.56
N ALA A 250 -9.66 -11.59 -28.30
CA ALA A 250 -10.61 -12.58 -27.80
C ALA A 250 -12.06 -12.11 -27.94
N LEU A 251 -12.35 -10.87 -27.54
CA LEU A 251 -13.67 -10.26 -27.64
C LEU A 251 -14.13 -10.14 -29.11
N THR A 252 -13.22 -9.78 -30.01
CA THR A 252 -13.52 -9.67 -31.44
C THR A 252 -13.86 -11.05 -32.02
N GLN A 253 -13.11 -12.09 -31.63
CA GLN A 253 -13.38 -13.45 -32.05
C GLN A 253 -14.72 -13.97 -31.53
N THR A 254 -15.04 -13.75 -30.25
CA THR A 254 -16.31 -14.17 -29.66
C THR A 254 -17.50 -13.43 -30.28
N THR A 255 -17.37 -12.12 -30.50
CA THR A 255 -18.41 -11.31 -31.17
C THR A 255 -18.68 -11.80 -32.59
N ARG A 256 -17.65 -12.09 -33.39
CA ARG A 256 -17.82 -12.64 -34.74
C ARG A 256 -18.52 -13.99 -34.72
N ALA A 257 -18.13 -14.88 -33.81
CA ALA A 257 -18.77 -16.19 -33.65
C ALA A 257 -20.26 -16.07 -33.27
N LEU A 258 -20.60 -15.14 -32.37
CA LEU A 258 -21.99 -14.88 -31.97
C LEU A 258 -22.82 -14.29 -33.11
N ARG A 259 -22.27 -13.37 -33.91
CA ARG A 259 -22.94 -12.80 -35.09
C ARG A 259 -23.25 -13.87 -36.15
N LEU A 260 -22.31 -14.78 -36.42
CA LEU A 260 -22.51 -15.87 -37.37
C LEU A 260 -23.62 -16.83 -36.91
N ARG A 261 -23.66 -17.19 -35.63
CA ARG A 261 -24.75 -18.01 -35.08
C ARG A 261 -26.10 -17.34 -35.20
N ARG A 262 -26.18 -16.03 -34.90
CA ARG A 262 -27.42 -15.26 -35.04
C ARG A 262 -27.88 -15.15 -36.50
N TYR A 263 -26.95 -15.00 -37.44
CA TYR A 263 -27.26 -14.97 -38.87
C TYR A 263 -27.84 -16.30 -39.36
N ILE A 264 -27.26 -17.44 -38.96
CA ILE A 264 -27.75 -18.77 -39.35
C ILE A 264 -29.17 -19.01 -38.81
N ILE A 265 -29.46 -18.64 -37.56
CA ILE A 265 -30.80 -18.79 -36.96
C ILE A 265 -31.86 -17.94 -37.69
N ASN A 266 -31.48 -16.77 -38.22
CA ASN A 266 -32.40 -15.89 -38.94
C ASN A 266 -32.60 -16.27 -40.42
N ASN A 267 -31.82 -17.21 -40.96
CA ASN A 267 -31.84 -17.64 -42.37
C ASN A 267 -32.27 -19.12 -42.55
N ILE A 268 -32.86 -19.70 -41.51
CA ILE A 268 -33.55 -21.00 -41.50
C ILE A 268 -35.01 -20.72 -41.21
#